data_AF-A0A497XQJ4-F1
#
_entry.id   AF-A0A497XQJ4-F1
#
_cell.length_a   1.000
_cell.length_b   1.000
_cell.length_c   1.000
_cell.angle_alpha   90.00
_cell.angle_beta   90.00
_cell.angle_gamma   90.00
#
_symmetry.space_group_name_H-M   'P 1'
#
loop_
_entity.id
_entity.type
_entity.pdbx_description
1 polymer ?
#
loop_
_entity_poly.entity_id
_entity_poly.type
_entity_poly.pdbx_seq_one_letter_code
_entity_poly.pdbx_strand_id
1 'polypeptide(L)'
;MNYHPLVIYFAVGALVSSYLAYLLYFTLLNRIGFVFYYALTNHVASVLLSILAVLTGLSISGAQYVQEKAPFIFLFPHKWLGITLAGYTLVTFIPLWIKQRELSRNIGIVFSFIGFALSVAVLVFGWLLRLIFF
;
A
#
# COMPACT_ATOMS: atom_id res chain seq x y z
N MET A 1 3.50 -19.85 -7.64
CA MET A 1 4.66 -19.57 -6.76
C MET A 1 4.12 -19.00 -5.46
N ASN A 2 4.32 -19.67 -4.33
CA ASN A 2 3.96 -19.12 -3.02
C ASN A 2 5.07 -18.15 -2.62
N TYR A 3 4.87 -16.86 -2.83
CA TYR A 3 5.81 -15.84 -2.36
C TYR A 3 5.92 -15.93 -0.84
N HIS A 4 7.16 -15.91 -0.33
CA HIS A 4 7.40 -15.94 1.10
C HIS A 4 6.70 -14.74 1.74
N PRO A 5 5.98 -14.88 2.86
CA PRO A 5 5.20 -13.79 3.43
C PRO A 5 6.02 -12.52 3.70
N LEU A 6 7.31 -12.65 4.00
CA LEU A 6 8.23 -11.52 4.16
C LEU A 6 8.26 -10.58 2.95
N VAL A 7 8.08 -11.10 1.72
CA VAL A 7 8.05 -10.28 0.50
C VAL A 7 6.81 -9.38 0.48
N ILE A 8 5.67 -9.90 0.98
CA ILE A 8 4.42 -9.15 1.07
C ILE A 8 4.49 -8.10 2.18
N TYR A 9 5.04 -8.44 3.35
CA TYR A 9 5.26 -7.46 4.42
C TYR A 9 6.27 -6.38 4.04
N PHE A 10 7.31 -6.74 3.27
CA PHE A 10 8.26 -5.78 2.73
C PHE A 10 7.57 -4.82 1.76
N ALA A 11 6.71 -5.32 0.87
CA ALA A 11 5.93 -4.49 -0.06
C ALA A 11 5.00 -3.49 0.65
N VAL A 12 4.26 -3.95 1.67
CA VAL A 12 3.40 -3.06 2.47
C VAL A 12 4.24 -2.09 3.32
N GLY A 13 5.38 -2.54 3.85
CA GLY A 13 6.33 -1.67 4.57
C GLY A 13 6.90 -0.56 3.70
N ALA A 14 7.18 -0.84 2.42
CA ALA A 14 7.60 0.17 1.44
C ALA A 14 6.50 1.20 1.15
N LEU A 15 5.23 0.78 1.11
CA LEU A 15 4.09 1.69 0.99
C LEU A 15 3.93 2.58 2.23
N VAL A 16 4.03 1.99 3.43
CA VAL A 16 4.00 2.74 4.69
C VAL A 16 5.11 3.80 4.72
N SER A 17 6.34 3.42 4.39
CA SER A 17 7.47 4.35 4.40
C SER A 17 7.34 5.44 3.33
N SER A 18 6.85 5.10 2.14
CA SER A 18 6.61 6.05 1.05
C SER A 18 5.58 7.11 1.44
N TYR A 19 4.39 6.70 1.87
CA TYR A 19 3.33 7.66 2.22
C TYR A 19 3.65 8.45 3.50
N LEU A 20 4.36 7.86 4.45
CA LEU A 20 4.87 8.60 5.60
C LEU A 20 5.87 9.67 5.16
N ALA A 21 6.81 9.34 4.27
CA ALA A 21 7.78 10.30 3.76
C ALA A 21 7.11 11.42 2.94
N TYR A 22 6.10 11.10 2.11
CA TYR A 22 5.30 12.14 1.46
C TYR A 22 4.57 13.02 2.46
N LEU A 23 3.95 12.44 3.49
CA LEU A 23 3.24 13.19 4.52
C LEU A 23 4.20 14.15 5.22
N LEU A 24 5.38 13.66 5.63
CA LEU A 24 6.43 14.48 6.24
C LEU A 24 6.91 15.58 5.30
N TYR A 25 7.12 15.28 4.02
CA TYR A 25 7.53 16.28 3.03
C TYR A 25 6.48 17.39 2.89
N PHE A 26 5.19 17.04 2.70
CA PHE A 26 4.15 18.06 2.52
C PHE A 26 3.77 18.81 3.80
N THR A 27 4.04 18.26 4.99
CA THR A 27 3.71 18.88 6.28
C THR A 27 4.88 19.64 6.90
N LEU A 28 6.01 18.98 7.17
CA LEU A 28 7.07 19.49 8.05
C LEU A 28 8.40 19.74 7.33
N LEU A 29 8.70 18.96 6.29
CA LEU A 29 10.03 18.87 5.67
C LEU A 29 10.03 19.34 4.20
N ASN A 30 9.15 20.29 3.85
CA ASN A 30 8.90 20.72 2.46
C ASN A 30 10.10 21.33 1.73
N ARG A 31 11.17 21.70 2.45
CA ARG A 31 12.44 22.20 1.87
C ARG A 31 13.50 21.12 1.67
N ILE A 32 13.27 19.91 2.20
CA ILE A 32 14.24 18.82 2.15
C ILE A 32 13.91 17.90 0.97
N GLY A 33 14.48 18.22 -0.20
CA GLY A 33 14.23 17.47 -1.44
C GLY A 33 14.53 15.98 -1.34
N PHE A 34 15.50 15.58 -0.51
CA PHE A 34 15.81 14.17 -0.24
C PHE A 34 14.58 13.38 0.25
N VAL A 35 13.75 13.95 1.14
CA VAL A 35 12.56 13.28 1.68
C VAL A 35 11.56 12.98 0.57
N PHE A 36 11.40 13.92 -0.36
CA PHE A 36 10.53 13.73 -1.52
C PHE A 36 11.05 12.62 -2.45
N TYR A 37 12.34 12.65 -2.80
CA TYR A 37 12.92 11.62 -3.68
C TYR A 37 12.93 10.22 -3.03
N TYR A 38 13.12 10.14 -1.70
CA TYR A 38 12.96 8.89 -0.96
C TYR A 38 11.53 8.37 -1.06
N ALA A 39 10.54 9.24 -0.80
CA ALA A 39 9.11 8.89 -0.90
C ALA A 39 8.76 8.37 -2.30
N LEU A 40 9.23 9.08 -3.34
CA LEU A 40 8.99 8.77 -4.74
C LEU A 40 9.62 7.45 -5.18
N THR A 41 10.91 7.22 -4.85
CA THR A 41 11.59 5.97 -5.20
C THR A 41 10.87 4.76 -4.58
N ASN A 42 10.47 4.87 -3.31
CA ASN A 42 9.69 3.82 -2.67
C ASN A 42 8.30 3.67 -3.29
N HIS A 43 7.65 4.76 -3.73
CA HIS A 43 6.35 4.71 -4.40
C HIS A 43 6.45 3.95 -5.73
N VAL A 44 7.46 4.25 -6.55
CA VAL A 44 7.71 3.54 -7.83
C VAL A 44 7.88 2.04 -7.60
N ALA A 45 8.73 1.65 -6.64
CA ALA A 45 8.90 0.24 -6.30
C ALA A 45 7.59 -0.38 -5.80
N SER A 46 6.83 0.36 -4.99
CA SER A 46 5.57 -0.08 -4.42
C SER A 46 4.46 -0.26 -5.45
N VAL A 47 4.46 0.50 -6.55
CA VAL A 47 3.54 0.28 -7.67
C VAL A 47 3.70 -1.15 -8.22
N LEU A 48 4.94 -1.54 -8.54
CA LEU A 48 5.21 -2.88 -9.06
C LEU A 48 4.87 -3.98 -8.03
N LEU A 49 5.28 -3.78 -6.77
CA LEU A 49 5.03 -4.74 -5.70
C LEU A 49 3.54 -4.89 -5.38
N SER A 50 2.77 -3.79 -5.43
CA SER A 50 1.32 -3.83 -5.16
C SER A 50 0.55 -4.56 -6.24
N ILE A 51 0.91 -4.40 -7.52
CA ILE A 51 0.35 -5.20 -8.62
C ILE A 51 0.63 -6.68 -8.40
N LEU A 52 1.89 -7.04 -8.12
CA LEU A 52 2.26 -8.44 -7.85
C LEU A 52 1.53 -9.00 -6.63
N ALA A 53 1.40 -8.22 -5.55
CA ALA A 53 0.70 -8.63 -4.34
C ALA A 53 -0.80 -8.90 -4.61
N VAL A 54 -1.46 -8.06 -5.41
CA VAL A 54 -2.86 -8.28 -5.79
C VAL A 54 -3.01 -9.51 -6.66
N LEU A 55 -2.19 -9.68 -7.71
CA LEU A 55 -2.27 -10.85 -8.60
C LEU A 55 -2.02 -12.16 -7.85
N THR A 56 -1.03 -12.17 -6.96
CA THR A 56 -0.69 -13.35 -6.16
C THR A 56 -1.75 -13.64 -5.10
N GLY A 57 -2.29 -12.61 -4.43
CA GLY A 57 -3.39 -12.76 -3.47
C GLY A 57 -4.67 -13.27 -4.12
N LEU A 58 -5.00 -12.80 -5.33
CA LEU A 58 -6.14 -13.31 -6.10
C LEU A 58 -5.95 -14.79 -6.47
N SER A 59 -4.76 -15.16 -6.93
CA SER A 59 -4.43 -16.56 -7.27
C SER A 59 -4.56 -17.49 -6.05
N ILE A 60 -4.04 -17.09 -4.89
CA ILE A 60 -4.12 -17.89 -3.64
C ILE A 60 -5.57 -17.99 -3.14
N SER A 61 -6.41 -16.99 -3.39
CA SER A 61 -7.81 -17.02 -2.96
C SER A 61 -8.64 -18.13 -3.62
N GLY A 62 -8.18 -18.72 -4.73
CA GLY A 62 -8.82 -19.89 -5.34
C GLY A 62 -8.43 -21.24 -4.73
N ALA A 63 -7.49 -21.28 -3.78
CA ALA A 63 -7.05 -22.53 -3.17
C ALA A 63 -8.13 -23.10 -2.23
N GLN A 64 -8.37 -24.42 -2.31
CA GLN A 64 -9.41 -25.11 -1.54
C GLN A 64 -9.29 -24.87 -0.03
N TYR A 65 -8.07 -24.93 0.51
CA TYR A 65 -7.79 -24.63 1.92
C TYR A 65 -8.22 -23.21 2.34
N VAL A 66 -8.09 -22.22 1.45
CA VAL A 66 -8.51 -20.83 1.73
C VAL A 66 -10.04 -20.71 1.66
N GLN A 67 -10.67 -21.37 0.69
CA GLN A 67 -12.12 -21.41 0.55
C GLN A 67 -12.81 -22.11 1.73
N GLU A 68 -12.20 -23.16 2.28
CA GLU A 68 -12.70 -23.87 3.47
C GLU A 68 -12.64 -23.01 4.74
N LYS A 69 -11.61 -22.17 4.89
CA LYS A 69 -11.43 -21.28 6.06
C LYS A 69 -12.10 -19.92 5.91
N ALA A 70 -12.40 -19.51 4.68
CA ALA A 70 -13.02 -18.23 4.36
C ALA A 70 -14.01 -18.39 3.18
N PRO A 71 -15.17 -19.05 3.41
CA PRO A 71 -16.11 -19.44 2.35
C PRO A 71 -16.82 -18.26 1.67
N PHE A 72 -16.56 -17.02 2.09
CA PHE A 72 -17.18 -15.82 1.53
C PHE A 72 -16.12 -14.78 1.14
N ILE A 73 -16.10 -14.41 -0.14
CA ILE A 73 -15.14 -13.45 -0.73
C ILE A 73 -15.20 -12.05 -0.06
N PHE A 74 -16.32 -11.70 0.58
CA PHE A 74 -16.50 -10.42 1.27
C PHE A 74 -16.07 -10.42 2.75
N LEU A 75 -15.75 -11.58 3.34
CA LEU A 75 -15.38 -11.70 4.76
C LEU A 75 -13.90 -11.42 5.06
N PHE A 76 -13.10 -11.06 4.05
CA PHE A 76 -11.70 -10.63 4.23
C PHE A 76 -11.54 -9.15 3.87
N PRO A 77 -11.81 -8.23 4.81
CA PRO A 77 -11.51 -6.80 4.65
C PRO A 77 -10.09 -6.55 4.14
N HIS A 78 -9.12 -7.35 4.59
CA HIS A 78 -7.72 -7.26 4.14
C HIS A 78 -7.53 -7.40 2.62
N LYS A 79 -8.28 -8.28 1.95
CA LYS A 79 -8.19 -8.47 0.49
C LYS A 79 -8.63 -7.20 -0.24
N TRP A 80 -9.78 -6.67 0.14
CA TRP A 80 -10.33 -5.45 -0.45
C TRP A 80 -9.46 -4.24 -0.14
N LEU A 81 -8.96 -4.11 1.10
CA LEU A 81 -8.00 -3.08 1.48
C LEU A 81 -6.71 -3.15 0.66
N GLY A 82 -6.20 -4.35 0.37
CA GLY A 82 -5.02 -4.54 -0.47
C GLY A 82 -5.26 -4.09 -1.92
N ILE A 83 -6.41 -4.44 -2.51
CA ILE A 83 -6.81 -4.00 -3.85
C ILE A 83 -7.01 -2.48 -3.89
N THR A 84 -7.70 -1.92 -2.89
CA THR A 84 -7.92 -0.47 -2.75
C THR A 84 -6.60 0.26 -2.61
N LEU A 85 -5.68 -0.23 -1.79
CA LEU A 85 -4.35 0.36 -1.63
C LEU A 85 -3.54 0.30 -2.93
N ALA A 86 -3.58 -0.81 -3.68
CA ALA A 86 -2.93 -0.91 -4.99
C ALA A 86 -3.51 0.10 -6.00
N GLY A 87 -4.83 0.16 -6.12
CA GLY A 87 -5.50 1.14 -6.99
C GLY A 87 -5.20 2.58 -6.59
N TYR A 88 -5.22 2.88 -5.30
CA TYR A 88 -4.87 4.18 -4.76
C TYR A 88 -3.41 4.56 -5.05
N THR A 89 -2.50 3.59 -4.94
CA THR A 89 -1.07 3.77 -5.24
C THR A 89 -0.83 4.08 -6.71
N LEU A 90 -1.59 3.44 -7.61
CA LEU A 90 -1.55 3.75 -9.04
C LEU A 90 -2.11 5.15 -9.35
N VAL A 91 -3.26 5.49 -8.77
CA VAL A 91 -3.93 6.78 -9.02
C VAL A 91 -3.10 7.94 -8.50
N THR A 92 -2.49 7.82 -7.32
CA THR A 92 -1.69 8.90 -6.72
C THR A 92 -0.30 9.04 -7.34
N PHE A 93 0.14 8.08 -8.15
CA PHE A 93 1.43 8.11 -8.81
C PHE A 93 1.60 9.33 -9.73
N ILE A 94 0.64 9.57 -10.63
CA ILE A 94 0.67 10.70 -11.56
C ILE A 94 0.73 12.06 -10.83
N PRO A 95 -0.17 12.36 -9.88
CA PRO A 95 -0.14 13.66 -9.20
C PRO A 95 1.08 13.85 -8.30
N LEU A 96 1.55 12.80 -7.61
CA LEU A 96 2.71 12.91 -6.70
C LEU A 96 4.07 12.88 -7.42
N TRP A 97 4.15 12.33 -8.63
CA TRP A 97 5.36 12.30 -9.42
C TRP A 97 5.38 13.35 -10.53
N ILE A 98 4.46 13.24 -11.48
CA ILE A 98 4.50 14.00 -12.75
C ILE A 98 4.00 15.43 -12.52
N LYS A 99 2.89 15.58 -11.79
CA LYS A 99 2.24 16.89 -11.55
C LYS A 99 2.57 17.51 -10.21
N GLN A 100 3.66 17.10 -9.56
CA GLN A 100 4.00 17.54 -8.20
C GLN A 100 4.13 19.07 -8.08
N ARG A 101 4.65 19.76 -9.10
CA ARG A 101 4.78 21.22 -9.11
C ARG A 101 3.44 21.95 -9.21
N GLU A 102 2.45 21.31 -9.81
CA GLU A 102 1.07 21.82 -9.96
C GLU A 102 0.18 21.40 -8.78
N LEU A 103 0.64 20.43 -7.98
CA LEU A 103 -0.11 19.88 -6.86
C LEU A 103 -0.11 20.87 -5.69
N SER A 104 -1.30 21.29 -5.28
CA SER A 104 -1.42 22.10 -4.06
C SER A 104 -0.95 21.31 -2.84
N ARG A 105 -0.32 22.01 -1.88
CA ARG A 105 0.16 21.40 -0.64
C ARG A 105 -0.94 20.61 0.08
N ASN A 106 -2.16 21.16 0.14
CA ASN A 106 -3.29 20.52 0.82
C ASN A 106 -3.67 19.19 0.16
N ILE A 107 -3.69 19.13 -1.18
CA ILE A 107 -3.95 17.89 -1.91
C ILE A 107 -2.82 16.88 -1.65
N GLY A 108 -1.55 17.32 -1.65
CA GLY A 108 -0.42 16.48 -1.30
C GLY A 108 -0.54 15.87 0.10
N ILE A 109 -0.94 16.65 1.10
CA ILE A 109 -1.19 16.18 2.47
C ILE A 109 -2.32 15.14 2.49
N VAL A 110 -3.47 15.44 1.86
CA VAL A 110 -4.62 14.52 1.81
C VAL A 110 -4.21 13.21 1.14
N PHE A 111 -3.51 13.26 0.01
CA PHE A 111 -3.08 12.07 -0.69
C PHE A 111 -2.14 11.21 0.15
N SER A 112 -1.20 11.85 0.82
CA SER A 112 -0.24 11.19 1.70
C SER A 112 -0.92 10.57 2.92
N PHE A 113 -1.84 11.30 3.55
CA PHE A 113 -2.55 10.84 4.74
C PHE A 113 -3.44 9.64 4.45
N ILE A 114 -4.26 9.70 3.39
CA ILE A 114 -5.13 8.58 3.00
C ILE A 114 -4.27 7.36 2.61
N GLY A 115 -3.20 7.55 1.84
CA GLY A 115 -2.29 6.48 1.46
C GLY A 115 -1.64 5.83 2.68
N PHE A 116 -1.17 6.64 3.63
CA PHE A 116 -0.59 6.16 4.88
C PHE A 116 -1.59 5.37 5.71
N ALA A 117 -2.80 5.90 5.91
CA ALA A 117 -3.86 5.24 6.66
C ALA A 117 -4.26 3.90 6.03
N LEU A 118 -4.41 3.83 4.70
CA LEU A 118 -4.68 2.59 3.98
C LEU A 118 -3.55 1.57 4.14
N SER A 119 -2.30 2.02 4.05
CA SER A 119 -1.11 1.16 4.20
C SER A 119 -1.05 0.54 5.60
N VAL A 120 -1.28 1.36 6.63
CA VAL A 120 -1.35 0.90 8.02
C VAL A 120 -2.53 -0.05 8.23
N ALA A 121 -3.70 0.25 7.69
CA ALA A 121 -4.85 -0.62 7.77
C ALA A 121 -4.57 -1.99 7.15
N VAL A 122 -3.99 -2.04 5.94
CA VAL A 122 -3.58 -3.31 5.31
C VAL A 122 -2.63 -4.08 6.22
N LEU A 123 -1.62 -3.43 6.80
CA LEU A 123 -0.65 -4.06 7.68
C LEU A 123 -1.30 -4.63 8.95
N VAL A 124 -2.15 -3.85 9.63
CA VAL A 124 -2.86 -4.25 10.85
C VAL A 124 -3.81 -5.41 10.57
N PHE A 125 -4.65 -5.32 9.55
CA PHE A 125 -5.57 -6.40 9.20
C PHE A 125 -4.82 -7.65 8.75
N GLY A 126 -3.70 -7.52 8.04
CA GLY A 126 -2.85 -8.64 7.65
C GLY A 126 -2.22 -9.34 8.86
N TRP A 127 -1.88 -8.58 9.90
CA TRP A 127 -1.37 -9.13 11.16
C TRP A 127 -2.47 -9.80 12.00
N LEU A 128 -3.66 -9.19 12.12
CA LEU A 128 -4.80 -9.79 12.81
C LEU A 128 -5.21 -11.13 12.19
N LEU A 129 -5.20 -11.22 10.86
CA LEU A 129 -5.45 -12.47 10.16
C LEU A 129 -4.43 -13.54 10.51
N ARG A 130 -3.15 -13.18 10.71
CA ARG A 130 -2.18 -14.16 11.19
C ARG A 130 -2.56 -14.73 12.54
N LEU A 131 -2.92 -13.87 13.51
CA LEU A 131 -3.27 -14.30 14.86
C LEU A 131 -4.53 -15.17 14.94
N ILE A 132 -5.48 -14.98 14.02
CA ILE A 132 -6.75 -15.72 14.02
C ILE A 132 -6.59 -17.08 13.34
N PHE A 133 -5.75 -17.17 12.31
CA PHE A 133 -5.64 -18.36 11.47
C PHE A 133 -4.37 -19.20 11.73
N PHE A 134 -3.42 -18.71 12.52
CA PHE A 134 -2.15 -19.34 12.90
C PHE A 134 -1.80 -19.06 14.37
#